data_AF-K3YTJ3-F1
#
_entry.id   AF-K3YTJ3-F1
#
_cell.length_a   1.000
_cell.length_b   1.000
_cell.length_c   1.000
_cell.angle_alpha   90.00
_cell.angle_beta   90.00
_cell.angle_gamma   90.00
#
_symmetry.space_group_name_H-M   'P 1'
#
loop_
_entity.id
_entity.type
_entity.pdbx_description
1 polymer ?
#
loop_
_entity_poly.entity_id
_entity_poly.type
_entity_poly.pdbx_seq_one_letter_code
_entity_poly.pdbx_strand_id
1 'polypeptide(L)'
;MAGGGGKRRRVGGGGHEDEEEEEMVVEEDRISDLPDALRMQILSLLPLKSAIRTGALSSRWRCLWEQRWPEPSSVRIRLPPGAAGAAARVEQFGLIDRRGRRRMDCFSLAFHGGQLTQPDLRRCLDYAAVCEVEDLHLRVDGGAGRGSRGGGGTRGRGMLTVHFPVGSRLLARLSVRGLNLTAAANAMVATLEVIHLHSVFLTDAALRRVVAACPRLRELDLRYCRRLRRIDFSAVGVPNLRTFTLVDCSRTTEVRVPMAPRLRSFRLSGAFLSSNILTGAGGSLEHLYLCSGGPENGLPPTNLPISVPHLSNLSVLTLCSIALQVCSGIYAISFQPISLPTGLYTCSPLPCSTFLLSQLRP
;
A
#
# COMPACT_ATOMS: atom_id res chain seq x y z
N MET A 1 0.34 -67.48 -78.09
CA MET A 1 0.60 -68.60 -77.16
C MET A 1 -0.14 -68.28 -75.88
N ALA A 2 -1.35 -68.85 -75.68
CA ALA A 2 -1.59 -70.07 -74.89
C ALA A 2 -1.19 -69.87 -73.41
N GLY A 3 -2.01 -70.05 -72.38
CA GLY A 3 -3.40 -70.52 -72.23
C GLY A 3 -3.67 -70.80 -70.74
N GLY A 4 -4.95 -70.96 -70.37
CA GLY A 4 -5.44 -71.64 -69.15
C GLY A 4 -5.19 -70.93 -67.81
N GLY A 5 -6.07 -70.90 -66.82
CA GLY A 5 -7.31 -71.64 -66.58
C GLY A 5 -7.49 -71.83 -65.07
N GLY A 6 -8.55 -71.23 -64.52
CA GLY A 6 -9.39 -71.87 -63.50
C GLY A 6 -8.98 -71.93 -62.01
N LYS A 7 -9.71 -71.12 -61.23
CA LYS A 7 -10.60 -71.53 -60.09
C LYS A 7 -9.96 -71.86 -58.72
N ARG A 8 -10.29 -71.05 -57.70
CA ARG A 8 -11.07 -71.48 -56.51
C ARG A 8 -11.52 -70.30 -55.62
N ARG A 9 -12.83 -70.30 -55.31
CA ARG A 9 -13.63 -69.46 -54.39
C ARG A 9 -13.08 -69.58 -52.94
N ARG A 10 -13.22 -68.62 -52.02
CA ARG A 10 -14.44 -68.24 -51.24
C ARG A 10 -14.02 -67.08 -50.28
N VAL A 11 -14.78 -65.99 -50.18
CA VAL A 11 -15.61 -65.58 -49.01
C VAL A 11 -14.77 -65.46 -47.72
N GLY A 12 -14.66 -64.34 -47.01
CA GLY A 12 -15.45 -63.12 -46.90
C GLY A 12 -15.22 -62.59 -45.47
N GLY A 13 -15.44 -61.30 -45.24
CA GLY A 13 -15.39 -60.70 -43.90
C GLY A 13 -14.51 -59.46 -43.87
N GLY A 14 -15.11 -58.31 -44.19
CA GLY A 14 -14.52 -57.01 -43.89
C GLY A 14 -14.50 -56.81 -42.39
N GLY A 15 -13.33 -56.51 -41.84
CA GLY A 15 -13.21 -55.89 -40.54
C GLY A 15 -13.66 -54.44 -40.68
N HIS A 16 -14.77 -54.11 -40.04
CA HIS A 16 -15.08 -52.73 -39.69
C HIS A 16 -14.05 -52.37 -38.62
N GLU A 17 -13.11 -51.49 -38.97
CA GLU A 17 -12.33 -50.77 -37.98
C GLU A 17 -13.34 -49.84 -37.30
N ASP A 18 -13.80 -50.25 -36.10
CA ASP A 18 -14.53 -49.38 -35.20
C ASP A 18 -13.51 -48.32 -34.71
N GLU A 19 -13.39 -47.26 -35.48
CA GLU A 19 -12.81 -45.99 -35.04
C GLU A 19 -13.71 -45.48 -33.92
N GLU A 20 -13.36 -45.80 -32.67
CA GLU A 20 -13.84 -45.08 -31.50
C GLU A 20 -13.31 -43.65 -31.62
N GLU A 21 -14.07 -42.80 -32.32
CA GLU A 21 -13.96 -41.34 -32.23
C GLU A 21 -14.22 -40.99 -30.76
N GLU A 22 -13.16 -40.90 -29.95
CA GLU A 22 -13.17 -40.11 -28.73
C GLU A 22 -13.49 -38.68 -29.15
N GLU A 23 -14.78 -38.37 -29.17
CA GLU A 23 -15.34 -37.04 -29.33
C GLU A 23 -14.76 -36.20 -28.19
N MET A 24 -13.61 -35.56 -28.46
CA MET A 24 -13.02 -34.58 -27.57
C MET A 24 -14.06 -33.47 -27.44
N VAL A 25 -14.84 -33.52 -26.36
CA VAL A 25 -15.75 -32.46 -25.95
C VAL A 25 -14.86 -31.25 -25.69
N VAL A 26 -14.65 -30.45 -26.73
CA VAL A 26 -14.01 -29.15 -26.60
C VAL A 26 -14.96 -28.37 -25.69
N GLU A 27 -14.58 -28.19 -24.43
CA GLU A 27 -15.30 -27.30 -23.53
C GLU A 27 -15.34 -25.93 -24.20
N GLU A 28 -16.46 -25.62 -24.86
CA GLU A 28 -16.66 -24.35 -25.52
C GLU A 28 -16.49 -23.25 -24.48
N ASP A 29 -15.53 -22.35 -24.69
CA ASP A 29 -15.32 -21.16 -23.86
C ASP A 29 -16.43 -20.13 -24.13
N ARG A 30 -17.62 -20.46 -23.64
CA ARG A 30 -18.84 -19.66 -23.76
C ARG A 30 -18.72 -18.28 -23.10
N ILE A 31 -17.76 -18.10 -22.19
CA ILE A 31 -17.50 -16.84 -21.51
C ILE A 31 -16.70 -15.89 -22.42
N SER A 32 -15.79 -16.43 -23.24
CA SER A 32 -15.07 -15.65 -24.26
C SER A 32 -15.94 -15.23 -25.44
N ASP A 33 -17.00 -15.98 -25.73
CA ASP A 33 -17.93 -15.67 -26.83
C ASP A 33 -18.99 -14.62 -26.48
N LEU A 34 -19.05 -14.20 -25.21
CA LEU A 34 -19.86 -13.05 -24.82
C LEU A 34 -19.50 -11.80 -25.65
N PRO A 35 -20.49 -11.00 -26.08
CA PRO A 35 -20.24 -9.68 -26.66
C PRO A 35 -19.36 -8.82 -25.73
N ASP A 36 -18.51 -7.96 -26.31
CA ASP A 36 -17.60 -7.09 -25.54
C ASP A 36 -18.35 -6.28 -24.48
N ALA A 37 -19.58 -5.83 -24.78
CA ALA A 37 -20.42 -5.10 -23.83
C ALA A 37 -20.73 -5.89 -22.54
N LEU A 38 -20.98 -7.21 -22.66
CA LEU A 38 -21.25 -8.06 -21.50
C LEU A 38 -19.96 -8.41 -20.75
N ARG A 39 -18.84 -8.63 -21.45
CA ARG A 39 -17.53 -8.79 -20.81
C ARG A 39 -17.15 -7.53 -20.02
N MET A 40 -17.36 -6.34 -20.58
CA MET A 40 -17.17 -5.07 -19.90
C MET A 40 -18.05 -4.90 -18.68
N GLN A 41 -19.32 -5.35 -18.76
CA GLN A 41 -20.21 -5.33 -17.61
C GLN A 41 -19.73 -6.27 -16.50
N ILE A 42 -19.27 -7.47 -16.83
CA ILE A 42 -18.67 -8.40 -15.86
C ILE A 42 -17.43 -7.79 -15.22
N LEU A 43 -16.50 -7.26 -16.03
CA LEU A 43 -15.30 -6.60 -15.53
C LEU A 43 -15.69 -5.50 -14.54
N SER A 44 -16.69 -4.66 -14.85
CA SER A 44 -17.10 -3.51 -14.00
C SER A 44 -17.59 -3.91 -12.59
N LEU A 45 -17.93 -5.19 -12.40
CA LEU A 45 -18.34 -5.76 -11.12
C LEU A 45 -17.15 -6.30 -10.31
N LEU A 46 -15.95 -6.37 -10.89
CA LEU A 46 -14.76 -6.93 -10.26
C LEU A 46 -13.85 -5.85 -9.69
N PRO A 47 -13.15 -6.11 -8.56
CA PRO A 47 -12.00 -5.32 -8.13
C PRO A 47 -10.96 -5.17 -9.24
N LEU A 48 -10.27 -4.03 -9.33
CA LEU A 48 -9.36 -3.76 -10.45
C LEU A 48 -8.33 -4.89 -10.65
N LYS A 49 -7.74 -5.40 -9.57
CA LYS A 49 -6.80 -6.53 -9.64
C LYS A 49 -7.43 -7.81 -10.18
N SER A 50 -8.69 -8.05 -9.87
CA SER A 50 -9.44 -9.22 -10.38
C SER A 50 -9.81 -9.02 -11.85
N ALA A 51 -10.20 -7.81 -12.25
CA ALA A 51 -10.47 -7.44 -13.65
C ALA A 51 -9.21 -7.51 -14.54
N ILE A 52 -8.03 -7.20 -14.00
CA ILE A 52 -6.77 -7.41 -14.74
C ILE A 52 -6.50 -8.93 -14.88
N ARG A 53 -6.74 -9.70 -13.81
CA ARG A 53 -6.50 -11.16 -13.81
C ARG A 53 -7.42 -11.93 -14.76
N THR A 54 -8.63 -11.43 -15.05
CA THR A 54 -9.50 -12.05 -16.06
C THR A 54 -8.88 -12.06 -17.45
N GLY A 55 -7.84 -11.24 -17.71
CA GLY A 55 -7.03 -11.36 -18.94
C GLY A 55 -6.29 -12.69 -19.09
N ALA A 56 -6.22 -13.52 -18.03
CA ALA A 56 -5.73 -14.89 -18.09
C ALA A 56 -6.80 -15.90 -18.57
N LEU A 57 -8.08 -15.53 -18.61
CA LEU A 57 -9.17 -16.42 -19.05
C LEU A 57 -9.09 -16.70 -20.56
N SER A 58 -8.89 -15.67 -21.38
CA SER A 58 -8.60 -15.83 -22.80
C SER A 58 -7.97 -14.58 -23.43
N SER A 59 -7.51 -14.69 -24.68
CA SER A 59 -7.01 -13.56 -25.46
C SER A 59 -8.05 -12.45 -25.64
N ARG A 60 -9.36 -12.78 -25.63
CA ARG A 60 -10.46 -11.81 -25.77
C ARG A 60 -10.72 -11.02 -24.50
N TRP A 61 -10.34 -11.53 -23.33
CA TRP A 61 -10.38 -10.82 -22.04
C TRP A 61 -9.10 -10.03 -21.75
N ARG A 62 -8.02 -10.40 -22.43
CA ARG A 62 -6.73 -9.72 -22.35
C ARG A 62 -6.88 -8.30 -22.88
N CYS A 63 -6.40 -7.32 -22.12
CA CYS A 63 -6.50 -5.88 -22.44
C CYS A 63 -7.94 -5.32 -22.55
N LEU A 64 -9.01 -6.11 -22.39
CA LEU A 64 -10.37 -5.58 -22.32
C LEU A 64 -10.55 -4.63 -21.13
N TRP A 65 -9.85 -4.88 -20.02
CA TRP A 65 -9.84 -3.97 -18.87
C TRP A 65 -9.21 -2.60 -19.18
N GLU A 66 -8.45 -2.46 -20.28
CA GLU A 66 -7.90 -1.19 -20.75
C GLU A 66 -8.88 -0.48 -21.71
N GLN A 67 -9.70 -1.25 -22.42
CA GLN A 67 -10.68 -0.73 -23.37
C GLN A 67 -11.97 -0.36 -22.65
N ARG A 68 -12.35 0.92 -22.70
CA ARG A 68 -13.65 1.39 -22.19
C ARG A 68 -13.89 1.15 -20.68
N TRP A 69 -12.89 0.67 -19.93
CA TRP A 69 -12.86 0.86 -18.48
C TRP A 69 -12.75 2.36 -18.29
N PRO A 70 -13.82 3.05 -17.85
CA PRO A 70 -13.70 4.48 -17.63
C PRO A 70 -12.54 4.65 -16.65
N GLU A 71 -11.66 5.66 -16.87
CA GLU A 71 -10.57 5.96 -15.92
C GLU A 71 -11.09 5.72 -14.50
N PRO A 72 -10.41 4.86 -13.72
CA PRO A 72 -10.97 4.15 -12.58
C PRO A 72 -11.84 5.12 -11.82
N SER A 73 -13.16 4.92 -11.84
CA SER A 73 -14.13 6.02 -11.67
C SER A 73 -13.78 6.88 -10.45
N SER A 74 -13.01 7.94 -10.69
CA SER A 74 -12.16 8.55 -9.66
C SER A 74 -12.73 9.91 -9.38
N VAL A 75 -13.21 10.11 -8.15
CA VAL A 75 -13.71 11.40 -7.72
C VAL A 75 -12.62 12.09 -6.92
N ARG A 76 -12.10 13.19 -7.47
CA ARG A 76 -11.11 14.02 -6.81
C ARG A 76 -11.69 15.39 -6.49
N ILE A 77 -11.96 15.61 -5.22
CA ILE A 77 -12.48 16.88 -4.69
C ILE A 77 -11.32 17.67 -4.10
N ARG A 78 -11.20 18.93 -4.51
CA ARG A 78 -10.23 19.87 -3.95
C ARG A 78 -10.97 21.13 -3.48
N LEU A 79 -10.78 21.47 -2.20
CA LEU A 79 -11.34 22.68 -1.60
C LEU A 79 -10.20 23.69 -1.32
N PRO A 80 -10.05 24.74 -2.16
CA PRO A 80 -9.05 25.78 -1.96
C PRO A 80 -9.32 26.59 -0.67
N PRO A 81 -8.37 27.41 -0.20
CA PRO A 81 -8.61 28.27 0.97
C PRO A 81 -9.55 29.45 0.63
N GLY A 82 -10.06 30.12 1.66
CA GLY A 82 -10.90 31.32 1.52
C GLY A 82 -12.32 31.06 0.99
N ALA A 83 -12.95 32.11 0.45
CA ALA A 83 -14.31 32.07 -0.08
C ALA A 83 -14.46 31.13 -1.29
N ALA A 84 -13.40 31.00 -2.09
CA ALA A 84 -13.36 30.05 -3.21
C ALA A 84 -13.57 28.61 -2.75
N GLY A 85 -13.07 28.24 -1.57
CA GLY A 85 -13.30 26.91 -1.00
C GLY A 85 -14.73 26.64 -0.57
N ALA A 86 -15.42 27.66 -0.07
CA ALA A 86 -16.83 27.55 0.30
C ALA A 86 -17.72 27.36 -0.94
N ALA A 87 -17.46 28.11 -2.03
CA ALA A 87 -18.14 27.94 -3.31
C ALA A 87 -17.88 26.55 -3.92
N ALA A 88 -16.59 26.15 -3.97
CA ALA A 88 -16.20 24.83 -4.47
C ALA A 88 -16.83 23.70 -3.64
N ARG A 89 -17.00 23.87 -2.32
CA ARG A 89 -17.68 22.87 -1.49
C ARG A 89 -19.12 22.63 -1.93
N VAL A 90 -19.88 23.70 -2.19
CA VAL A 90 -21.28 23.60 -2.64
C VAL A 90 -21.35 22.93 -4.02
N GLU A 91 -20.52 23.36 -4.96
CA GLU A 91 -20.48 22.81 -6.32
C GLU A 91 -20.09 21.31 -6.31
N GLN A 92 -18.98 20.97 -5.64
CA GLN A 92 -18.45 19.61 -5.61
C GLN A 92 -19.38 18.64 -4.88
N PHE A 93 -20.03 19.08 -3.81
CA PHE A 93 -21.02 18.25 -3.11
C PHE A 93 -22.29 18.08 -3.96
N GLY A 94 -22.69 19.11 -4.72
CA GLY A 94 -23.75 18.99 -5.72
C GLY A 94 -23.42 17.98 -6.82
N LEU A 95 -22.16 17.91 -7.27
CA LEU A 95 -21.69 16.90 -8.23
C LEU A 95 -21.72 15.48 -7.65
N ILE A 96 -21.33 15.30 -6.39
CA ILE A 96 -21.44 14.02 -5.66
C ILE A 96 -22.90 13.55 -5.63
N ASP A 97 -23.84 14.46 -5.34
CA ASP A 97 -25.26 14.13 -5.27
C ASP A 97 -25.82 13.71 -6.64
N ARG A 98 -25.39 14.38 -7.73
CA ARG A 98 -25.80 14.07 -9.11
C ARG A 98 -25.19 12.79 -9.68
N ARG A 99 -23.97 12.42 -9.29
CA ARG A 99 -23.30 11.18 -9.73
C ARG A 99 -24.09 9.92 -9.33
N GLY A 100 -24.92 10.02 -8.29
CA GLY A 100 -25.58 8.87 -7.69
C GLY A 100 -24.59 7.99 -6.90
N ARG A 101 -25.02 6.77 -6.60
CA ARG A 101 -24.28 5.82 -5.74
C ARG A 101 -23.61 4.69 -6.52
N ARG A 102 -23.03 5.02 -7.67
CA ARG A 102 -22.30 4.05 -8.49
C ARG A 102 -20.94 3.75 -7.85
N ARG A 103 -20.49 2.51 -8.01
CA ARG A 103 -19.16 2.06 -7.57
C ARG A 103 -18.08 3.03 -8.03
N MET A 104 -17.08 3.24 -7.19
CA MET A 104 -16.05 4.25 -7.36
C MET A 104 -14.72 3.69 -6.91
N ASP A 105 -13.75 3.57 -7.80
CA ASP A 105 -12.49 2.90 -7.44
C ASP A 105 -11.64 3.76 -6.51
N CYS A 106 -11.60 5.07 -6.77
CA CYS A 106 -10.80 6.03 -6.01
C CYS A 106 -11.61 7.25 -5.56
N PHE A 107 -11.51 7.59 -4.28
CA PHE A 107 -12.01 8.83 -3.71
C PHE A 107 -10.87 9.63 -3.11
N SER A 108 -10.65 10.83 -3.61
CA SER A 108 -9.63 11.74 -3.11
C SER A 108 -10.25 13.06 -2.67
N LEU A 109 -10.23 13.34 -1.36
CA LEU A 109 -10.68 14.60 -0.79
C LEU A 109 -9.48 15.38 -0.23
N ALA A 110 -9.21 16.53 -0.83
CA ALA A 110 -8.20 17.47 -0.33
C ALA A 110 -8.82 18.82 0.01
N PHE A 111 -8.47 19.39 1.16
CA PHE A 111 -9.07 20.64 1.61
C PHE A 111 -8.16 21.42 2.55
N HIS A 112 -8.30 22.73 2.58
CA HIS A 112 -7.56 23.57 3.50
C HIS A 112 -8.20 23.63 4.90
N GLY A 113 -7.39 23.93 5.92
CA GLY A 113 -7.89 24.16 7.28
C GLY A 113 -9.07 25.14 7.29
N GLY A 114 -10.18 24.74 7.93
CA GLY A 114 -11.39 25.56 8.00
C GLY A 114 -12.35 25.44 6.81
N GLN A 115 -12.00 24.71 5.75
CA GLN A 115 -12.89 24.54 4.59
C GLN A 115 -13.95 23.44 4.76
N LEU A 116 -13.69 22.49 5.67
CA LEU A 116 -14.54 21.32 5.86
C LEU A 116 -14.97 21.18 7.32
N THR A 117 -16.25 20.90 7.57
CA THR A 117 -16.75 20.60 8.92
C THR A 117 -16.71 19.08 9.18
N GLN A 118 -16.83 18.66 10.45
CA GLN A 118 -16.92 17.23 10.79
C GLN A 118 -18.11 16.51 10.13
N PRO A 119 -19.34 17.07 10.07
CA PRO A 119 -20.43 16.43 9.34
C PRO A 119 -20.17 16.34 7.83
N ASP A 120 -19.53 17.35 7.21
CA ASP A 120 -19.18 17.28 5.79
C ASP A 120 -18.18 16.16 5.50
N LEU A 121 -17.16 16.02 6.37
CA LEU A 121 -16.19 14.92 6.27
C LEU A 121 -16.88 13.57 6.42
N ARG A 122 -17.75 13.42 7.43
CA ARG A 122 -18.53 12.20 7.64
C ARG A 122 -19.39 11.87 6.42
N ARG A 123 -20.09 12.85 5.86
CA ARG A 123 -20.88 12.69 4.63
C ARG A 123 -20.04 12.20 3.45
N CYS A 124 -18.82 12.72 3.28
CA CYS A 124 -17.91 12.26 2.24
C CYS A 124 -17.47 10.80 2.45
N LEU A 125 -17.17 10.43 3.70
CA LEU A 125 -16.79 9.07 4.08
C LEU A 125 -17.94 8.09 3.89
N ASP A 126 -19.15 8.46 4.29
CA ASP A 126 -20.36 7.65 4.09
C ASP A 126 -20.66 7.49 2.59
N TYR A 127 -20.51 8.55 1.78
CA TYR A 127 -20.64 8.47 0.33
C TYR A 127 -19.60 7.52 -0.29
N ALA A 128 -18.33 7.63 0.12
CA ALA A 128 -17.28 6.72 -0.31
C ALA A 128 -17.61 5.27 0.08
N ALA A 129 -18.04 5.03 1.32
CA ALA A 129 -18.41 3.70 1.78
C ALA A 129 -19.53 3.06 0.93
N VAL A 130 -20.57 3.83 0.62
CA VAL A 130 -21.69 3.37 -0.23
C VAL A 130 -21.25 3.12 -1.67
N CYS A 131 -20.26 3.87 -2.18
CA CYS A 131 -19.69 3.65 -3.51
C CYS A 131 -18.61 2.54 -3.52
N GLU A 132 -18.43 1.82 -2.42
CA GLU A 132 -17.49 0.69 -2.28
C GLU A 132 -16.07 0.98 -2.76
N VAL A 133 -15.48 2.08 -2.27
CA VAL A 133 -14.14 2.49 -2.75
C VAL A 133 -13.04 1.51 -2.42
N GLU A 134 -12.13 1.35 -3.36
CA GLU A 134 -10.88 0.61 -3.18
C GLU A 134 -9.77 1.51 -2.62
N ASP A 135 -9.66 2.74 -3.13
CA ASP A 135 -8.60 3.68 -2.80
C ASP A 135 -9.18 4.96 -2.19
N LEU A 136 -8.87 5.23 -0.92
CA LEU A 136 -9.34 6.41 -0.19
C LEU A 136 -8.17 7.32 0.20
N HIS A 137 -8.18 8.55 -0.31
CA HIS A 137 -7.20 9.58 -0.01
C HIS A 137 -7.85 10.79 0.67
N LEU A 138 -7.45 11.09 1.89
CA LEU A 138 -7.88 12.25 2.66
C LEU A 138 -6.68 13.13 2.98
N ARG A 139 -6.72 14.40 2.60
CA ARG A 139 -5.59 15.31 2.77
C ARG A 139 -6.02 16.69 3.25
N VAL A 140 -5.42 17.14 4.33
CA VAL A 140 -5.52 18.54 4.77
C VAL A 140 -4.32 19.33 4.23
N ASP A 141 -4.63 20.40 3.51
CA ASP A 141 -3.68 21.35 2.96
C ASP A 141 -3.50 22.56 3.88
N GLY A 142 -2.26 23.04 4.01
CA GLY A 142 -1.97 24.26 4.78
C GLY A 142 -1.79 24.07 6.29
N GLY A 143 -1.04 23.05 6.74
CA GLY A 143 -0.69 22.86 8.15
C GLY A 143 0.82 22.70 8.40
N ALA A 144 1.41 23.71 9.07
CA ALA A 144 2.77 23.78 9.67
C ALA A 144 3.97 23.95 8.72
N GLY A 145 3.98 25.03 7.94
CA GLY A 145 5.22 25.65 7.47
C GLY A 145 5.84 26.51 8.57
N ARG A 146 7.10 26.24 8.95
CA ARG A 146 7.96 27.18 9.66
C ARG A 146 7.93 28.53 8.93
N GLY A 147 7.49 29.62 9.57
CA GLY A 147 7.78 30.96 9.06
C GLY A 147 6.77 32.09 9.28
N SER A 148 5.47 31.83 9.52
CA SER A 148 4.54 32.96 9.69
C SER A 148 4.45 33.41 11.14
N ARG A 149 5.31 34.36 11.55
CA ARG A 149 5.18 35.14 12.81
C ARG A 149 4.14 36.26 12.68
N GLY A 150 3.04 36.03 11.99
CA GLY A 150 2.03 37.06 11.77
C GLY A 150 0.62 36.49 11.66
N GLY A 151 -0.30 37.03 12.47
CA GLY A 151 -1.73 37.00 12.20
C GLY A 151 -2.50 35.92 12.93
N GLY A 152 -3.27 36.32 13.95
CA GLY A 152 -4.23 35.46 14.64
C GLY A 152 -5.30 34.91 13.70
N GLY A 153 -5.81 33.72 14.02
CA GLY A 153 -7.00 33.18 13.37
C GLY A 153 -7.11 31.67 13.53
N THR A 154 -8.12 31.23 14.29
CA THR A 154 -8.59 29.84 14.50
C THR A 154 -7.93 29.01 15.62
N ARG A 155 -7.69 29.65 16.78
CA ARG A 155 -7.84 28.93 18.06
C ARG A 155 -9.33 28.57 18.23
N GLY A 156 -9.73 27.35 17.85
CA GLY A 156 -11.07 26.86 18.22
C GLY A 156 -11.72 25.83 17.30
N ARG A 157 -11.21 25.57 16.09
CA ARG A 157 -11.80 24.52 15.25
C ARG A 157 -11.11 23.19 15.54
N GLY A 158 -11.84 22.29 16.21
CA GLY A 158 -11.36 20.95 16.54
C GLY A 158 -10.81 20.23 15.30
N MET A 159 -9.73 19.49 15.50
CA MET A 159 -9.14 18.65 14.46
C MET A 159 -10.18 17.67 13.95
N LEU A 160 -10.37 17.62 12.63
CA LEU A 160 -11.31 16.69 12.03
C LEU A 160 -10.85 15.24 12.26
N THR A 161 -11.81 14.38 12.58
CA THR A 161 -11.56 12.99 12.98
C THR A 161 -12.13 12.02 11.97
N VAL A 162 -11.29 11.09 11.52
CA VAL A 162 -11.68 9.91 10.76
C VAL A 162 -11.88 8.77 11.74
N HIS A 163 -13.06 8.16 11.71
CA HIS A 163 -13.35 6.94 12.46
C HIS A 163 -13.09 5.74 11.56
N PHE A 164 -12.14 4.89 11.96
CA PHE A 164 -11.81 3.67 11.27
C PHE A 164 -12.54 2.49 11.93
N PRO A 165 -13.14 1.57 11.15
CA PRO A 165 -13.11 1.47 9.69
C PRO A 165 -14.10 2.45 9.02
N VAL A 166 -13.81 2.83 7.77
CA VAL A 166 -14.62 3.78 6.98
C VAL A 166 -15.90 3.13 6.43
N GLY A 167 -16.05 1.80 6.52
CA GLY A 167 -17.27 1.08 6.12
C GLY A 167 -17.26 0.53 4.69
N SER A 168 -16.30 0.94 3.84
CA SER A 168 -16.12 0.31 2.52
C SER A 168 -15.57 -1.12 2.67
N ARG A 169 -16.22 -2.09 2.01
CA ARG A 169 -15.84 -3.51 2.03
C ARG A 169 -14.68 -3.82 1.08
N LEU A 170 -14.50 -3.02 0.04
CA LEU A 170 -13.48 -3.22 -0.99
C LEU A 170 -12.21 -2.40 -0.74
N LEU A 171 -12.15 -1.66 0.36
CA LEU A 171 -11.04 -0.73 0.66
C LEU A 171 -9.71 -1.48 0.71
N ALA A 172 -8.87 -1.24 -0.29
CA ALA A 172 -7.55 -1.80 -0.45
C ALA A 172 -6.46 -0.82 0.00
N ARG A 173 -6.67 0.50 -0.15
CA ARG A 173 -5.69 1.52 0.24
C ARG A 173 -6.34 2.67 0.99
N LEU A 174 -5.72 3.05 2.10
CA LEU A 174 -6.12 4.19 2.92
C LEU A 174 -4.93 5.13 3.09
N SER A 175 -5.07 6.36 2.60
CA SER A 175 -4.11 7.43 2.76
C SER A 175 -4.75 8.59 3.51
N VAL A 176 -4.24 8.89 4.71
CA VAL A 176 -4.75 9.99 5.55
C VAL A 176 -3.61 10.95 5.85
N ARG A 177 -3.82 12.24 5.58
CA ARG A 177 -2.86 13.30 5.86
C ARG A 177 -3.46 14.46 6.63
N GLY A 178 -2.83 14.80 7.77
CA GLY A 178 -3.17 15.98 8.56
C GLY A 178 -4.50 15.89 9.33
N LEU A 179 -5.01 14.68 9.57
CA LEU A 179 -6.27 14.43 10.30
C LEU A 179 -6.02 13.67 11.60
N ASN A 180 -7.03 13.62 12.46
CA ASN A 180 -7.06 12.70 13.60
C ASN A 180 -7.64 11.36 13.14
N LEU A 181 -7.02 10.25 13.52
CA LEU A 181 -7.50 8.90 13.21
C LEU A 181 -7.83 8.18 14.51
N THR A 182 -9.07 7.71 14.61
CA THR A 182 -9.53 6.85 15.71
C THR A 182 -9.93 5.51 15.15
N ALA A 183 -9.81 4.45 15.95
CA ALA A 183 -10.13 3.11 15.51
C ALA A 183 -11.06 2.43 16.51
N ALA A 184 -12.14 1.86 15.98
CA ALA A 184 -13.04 0.98 16.71
C ALA A 184 -12.30 -0.29 17.13
N ALA A 185 -12.68 -0.84 18.28
CA ALA A 185 -12.25 -2.18 18.67
C ALA A 185 -12.99 -3.22 17.81
N ASN A 186 -12.36 -4.38 17.59
CA ASN A 186 -12.96 -5.55 16.93
C ASN A 186 -13.47 -5.31 15.49
N ALA A 187 -13.04 -4.23 14.85
CA ALA A 187 -13.30 -3.99 13.45
C ALA A 187 -12.44 -4.92 12.58
N MET A 188 -12.95 -5.28 11.40
CA MET A 188 -12.19 -6.06 10.43
C MET A 188 -12.36 -5.46 9.03
N VAL A 189 -11.24 -5.21 8.37
CA VAL A 189 -11.15 -4.76 6.98
C VAL A 189 -10.22 -5.73 6.25
N ALA A 190 -10.78 -6.85 5.81
CA ALA A 190 -10.02 -7.97 5.25
C ALA A 190 -9.33 -7.64 3.91
N THR A 191 -9.75 -6.58 3.23
CA THR A 191 -9.27 -6.17 1.90
C THR A 191 -8.12 -5.17 1.95
N LEU A 192 -7.90 -4.51 3.10
CA LEU A 192 -6.92 -3.43 3.19
C LEU A 192 -5.49 -3.95 3.11
N GLU A 193 -4.75 -3.46 2.13
CA GLU A 193 -3.36 -3.84 1.86
C GLU A 193 -2.36 -2.71 2.15
N VAL A 194 -2.76 -1.44 1.99
CA VAL A 194 -1.86 -0.30 2.10
C VAL A 194 -2.44 0.77 3.03
N ILE A 195 -1.64 1.19 4.01
CA ILE A 195 -1.96 2.30 4.91
C ILE A 195 -0.86 3.34 4.83
N HIS A 196 -1.20 4.55 4.44
CA HIS A 196 -0.32 5.71 4.46
C HIS A 196 -0.86 6.77 5.43
N LEU A 197 -0.14 7.04 6.50
CA LEU A 197 -0.50 8.05 7.50
C LEU A 197 0.58 9.13 7.54
N HIS A 198 0.23 10.36 7.17
CA HIS A 198 1.16 11.48 7.15
C HIS A 198 0.67 12.63 8.05
N SER A 199 1.46 13.02 9.04
CA SER A 199 1.09 14.06 10.01
C SER A 199 -0.26 13.78 10.68
N VAL A 200 -0.59 12.51 10.90
CA VAL A 200 -1.86 12.07 11.49
C VAL A 200 -1.74 12.06 13.01
N PHE A 201 -2.78 12.54 13.69
CA PHE A 201 -2.91 12.40 15.13
C PHE A 201 -3.52 11.04 15.43
N LEU A 202 -2.71 10.11 15.96
CA LEU A 202 -3.08 8.73 16.24
C LEU A 202 -2.38 8.30 17.55
N THR A 203 -3.10 7.62 18.44
CA THR A 203 -2.52 7.04 19.67
C THR A 203 -1.98 5.63 19.41
N ASP A 204 -1.05 5.16 20.25
CA ASP A 204 -0.48 3.80 20.17
C ASP A 204 -1.58 2.72 20.20
N ALA A 205 -2.63 2.91 21.03
CA ALA A 205 -3.77 2.00 21.08
C ALA A 205 -4.60 2.03 19.79
N ALA A 206 -4.81 3.20 19.19
CA ALA A 206 -5.53 3.31 17.93
C ALA A 206 -4.73 2.67 16.78
N LEU A 207 -3.41 2.86 16.71
CA LEU A 207 -2.56 2.20 15.71
C LEU A 207 -2.67 0.67 15.81
N ARG A 208 -2.57 0.12 17.03
CA ARG A 208 -2.72 -1.33 17.26
C ARG A 208 -4.07 -1.85 16.77
N ARG A 209 -5.17 -1.12 17.02
CA ARG A 209 -6.50 -1.49 16.53
C ARG A 209 -6.62 -1.41 15.01
N VAL A 210 -6.04 -0.39 14.38
CA VAL A 210 -6.01 -0.27 12.91
C VAL A 210 -5.29 -1.47 12.30
N VAL A 211 -4.09 -1.81 12.81
CA VAL A 211 -3.32 -2.95 12.30
C VAL A 211 -4.04 -4.27 12.57
N ALA A 212 -4.64 -4.43 13.76
CA ALA A 212 -5.40 -5.65 14.11
C ALA A 212 -6.63 -5.86 13.23
N ALA A 213 -7.23 -4.77 12.74
CA ALA A 213 -8.34 -4.86 11.81
C ALA A 213 -7.91 -5.28 10.39
N CYS A 214 -6.62 -5.26 10.06
CA CYS A 214 -6.13 -5.39 8.68
C CYS A 214 -5.20 -6.62 8.50
N PRO A 215 -5.74 -7.85 8.38
CA PRO A 215 -4.93 -9.08 8.30
C PRO A 215 -4.12 -9.21 7.00
N ARG A 216 -4.50 -8.48 5.93
CA ARG A 216 -3.83 -8.51 4.62
C ARG A 216 -2.88 -7.31 4.41
N LEU A 217 -2.58 -6.55 5.47
CA LEU A 217 -1.71 -5.39 5.38
C LEU A 217 -0.32 -5.77 4.84
N ARG A 218 0.06 -5.15 3.73
CA ARG A 218 1.34 -5.32 3.03
C ARG A 218 2.25 -4.12 3.20
N GLU A 219 1.68 -2.93 3.31
CA GLU A 219 2.45 -1.70 3.41
C GLU A 219 1.87 -0.79 4.49
N LEU A 220 2.75 -0.38 5.41
CA LEU A 220 2.44 0.58 6.46
C LEU A 220 3.46 1.72 6.38
N ASP A 221 3.00 2.91 6.04
CA ASP A 221 3.80 4.13 6.00
C ASP A 221 3.31 5.11 7.07
N LEU A 222 4.17 5.42 8.04
CA LEU A 222 3.93 6.33 9.14
C LEU A 222 4.94 7.49 9.05
N ARG A 223 4.46 8.68 8.66
CA ARG A 223 5.30 9.89 8.57
C ARG A 223 4.79 11.00 9.46
N TYR A 224 5.67 11.65 10.22
CA TYR A 224 5.36 12.82 11.06
C TYR A 224 4.23 12.58 12.07
N CYS A 225 4.01 11.35 12.52
CA CYS A 225 2.95 10.97 13.47
C CYS A 225 3.41 11.25 14.92
N ARG A 226 3.27 12.51 15.36
CA ARG A 226 3.85 13.03 16.62
C ARG A 226 3.24 12.48 17.92
N ARG A 227 2.16 11.69 17.87
CA ARG A 227 1.52 11.12 19.09
C ARG A 227 1.94 9.68 19.37
N LEU A 228 2.66 9.04 18.45
CA LEU A 228 3.14 7.68 18.63
C LEU A 228 4.36 7.65 19.54
N ARG A 229 4.29 6.88 20.63
CA ARG A 229 5.40 6.69 21.58
C ARG A 229 5.94 5.27 21.51
N ARG A 230 5.07 4.28 21.65
CA ARG A 230 5.41 2.86 21.62
C ARG A 230 4.64 2.16 20.51
N ILE A 231 5.34 1.78 19.44
CA ILE A 231 4.79 1.02 18.34
C ILE A 231 5.10 -0.46 18.60
N ASP A 232 4.10 -1.21 19.04
CA ASP A 232 4.27 -2.62 19.37
C ASP A 232 3.22 -3.46 18.65
N PHE A 233 3.70 -4.34 17.77
CA PHE A 233 2.88 -5.28 17.02
C PHE A 233 2.96 -6.72 17.54
N SER A 234 3.57 -6.95 18.71
CA SER A 234 3.68 -8.29 19.32
C SER A 234 2.36 -9.00 19.53
N ALA A 235 1.38 -8.30 20.09
CA ALA A 235 0.06 -8.87 20.38
C ALA A 235 -0.80 -9.09 19.13
N VAL A 236 -0.55 -8.33 18.06
CA VAL A 236 -1.41 -8.31 16.86
C VAL A 236 -0.83 -9.18 15.75
N GLY A 237 0.50 -9.23 15.62
CA GLY A 237 1.20 -9.84 14.51
C GLY A 237 1.04 -9.07 13.20
N VAL A 238 2.04 -9.16 12.33
CA VAL A 238 2.02 -8.54 10.99
C VAL A 238 2.54 -9.51 9.92
N PRO A 239 1.86 -10.66 9.71
CA PRO A 239 2.40 -11.79 8.95
C PRO A 239 2.61 -11.50 7.46
N ASN A 240 1.89 -10.53 6.90
CA ASN A 240 1.88 -10.20 5.47
C ASN A 240 2.60 -8.89 5.13
N LEU A 241 3.13 -8.19 6.14
CA LEU A 241 3.76 -6.89 5.96
C LEU A 241 5.06 -7.04 5.18
N ARG A 242 5.14 -6.32 4.05
CA ARG A 242 6.30 -6.30 3.14
C ARG A 242 7.12 -5.03 3.27
N THR A 243 6.44 -3.91 3.47
CA THR A 243 7.05 -2.58 3.55
C THR A 243 6.59 -1.90 4.83
N PHE A 244 7.55 -1.48 5.65
CA PHE A 244 7.27 -0.67 6.83
C PHE A 244 8.14 0.59 6.81
N THR A 245 7.48 1.74 6.80
CA THR A 245 8.14 3.06 6.80
C THR A 245 7.75 3.83 8.06
N LEU A 246 8.76 4.34 8.77
CA LEU A 246 8.63 5.19 9.94
C LEU A 246 9.55 6.40 9.76
N VAL A 247 8.98 7.58 9.50
CA VAL A 247 9.74 8.80 9.18
C VAL A 247 9.32 9.95 10.10
N ASP A 248 10.29 10.57 10.77
CA ASP A 248 10.15 11.79 11.57
C ASP A 248 9.03 11.76 12.61
N CYS A 249 8.79 10.58 13.19
CA CYS A 249 7.90 10.39 14.34
C CYS A 249 8.63 10.73 15.64
N SER A 250 8.81 12.02 15.90
CA SER A 250 9.74 12.56 16.92
C SER A 250 9.49 12.13 18.37
N ARG A 251 8.34 11.55 18.70
CA ARG A 251 8.02 11.07 20.07
C ARG A 251 8.13 9.55 20.23
N THR A 252 8.42 8.83 19.14
CA THR A 252 8.51 7.38 19.17
C THR A 252 9.82 6.98 19.83
N THR A 253 9.73 6.25 20.94
CA THR A 253 10.88 5.78 21.72
C THR A 253 11.13 4.30 21.52
N GLU A 254 10.07 3.53 21.26
CA GLU A 254 10.12 2.07 21.14
C GLU A 254 9.35 1.61 19.90
N VAL A 255 9.96 0.71 19.14
CA VAL A 255 9.32 -0.03 18.04
C VAL A 255 9.64 -1.50 18.21
N ARG A 256 8.61 -2.35 18.24
CA ARG A 256 8.71 -3.81 18.27
C ARG A 256 7.85 -4.39 17.16
N VAL A 257 8.50 -5.03 16.18
CA VAL A 257 7.82 -5.71 15.06
C VAL A 257 8.23 -7.19 15.08
N PRO A 258 7.76 -7.99 16.04
CA PRO A 258 8.04 -9.42 16.05
C PRO A 258 7.18 -10.12 14.99
N MET A 259 7.68 -11.25 14.47
CA MET A 259 6.94 -12.11 13.53
C MET A 259 6.50 -11.41 12.23
N ALA A 260 7.44 -10.79 11.52
CA ALA A 260 7.24 -10.24 10.18
C ALA A 260 8.04 -11.03 9.12
N PRO A 261 7.64 -12.28 8.80
CA PRO A 261 8.42 -13.20 7.96
C PRO A 261 8.48 -12.79 6.47
N ARG A 262 7.68 -11.81 6.07
CA ARG A 262 7.58 -11.32 4.69
C ARG A 262 8.10 -9.89 4.53
N LEU A 263 8.69 -9.30 5.58
CA LEU A 263 9.16 -7.93 5.56
C LEU A 263 10.41 -7.84 4.69
N ARG A 264 10.29 -7.12 3.57
CA ARG A 264 11.36 -6.93 2.59
C ARG A 264 12.00 -5.56 2.70
N SER A 265 11.20 -4.53 2.98
CA SER A 265 11.66 -3.15 3.02
C SER A 265 11.33 -2.51 4.36
N PHE A 266 12.37 -2.01 5.04
CA PHE A 266 12.22 -1.25 6.27
C PHE A 266 12.93 0.10 6.15
N ARG A 267 12.18 1.18 6.36
CA ARG A 267 12.68 2.55 6.32
C ARG A 267 12.43 3.21 7.66
N LEU A 268 13.51 3.58 8.34
CA LEU A 268 13.48 4.40 9.54
C LEU A 268 14.18 5.74 9.26
N SER A 269 13.51 6.84 9.55
CA SER A 269 14.12 8.17 9.55
C SER A 269 13.66 8.95 10.78
N GLY A 270 14.58 9.64 11.46
CA GLY A 270 14.27 10.46 12.65
C GLY A 270 15.06 10.08 13.90
N ALA A 271 14.43 10.18 15.07
CA ALA A 271 15.08 9.92 16.36
C ALA A 271 15.46 8.43 16.54
N PHE A 272 16.54 8.18 17.28
CA PHE A 272 16.98 6.83 17.62
C PHE A 272 16.01 6.15 18.59
N LEU A 273 15.78 4.84 18.38
CA LEU A 273 14.82 4.04 19.12
C LEU A 273 15.52 3.23 20.21
N SER A 274 15.03 3.33 21.44
CA SER A 274 15.57 2.64 22.63
C SER A 274 15.36 1.12 22.67
N SER A 275 14.68 0.52 21.68
CA SER A 275 14.29 -0.90 21.70
C SER A 275 14.74 -1.70 20.47
N ASN A 276 14.80 -3.03 20.64
CA ASN A 276 14.99 -4.01 19.58
C ASN A 276 13.85 -3.95 18.56
N ILE A 277 14.15 -3.55 17.32
CA ILE A 277 13.13 -3.37 16.28
C ILE A 277 12.77 -4.68 15.59
N LEU A 278 13.76 -5.54 15.33
CA LEU A 278 13.65 -6.68 14.41
C LEU A 278 14.04 -8.01 15.06
N THR A 279 13.46 -8.34 16.22
CA THR A 279 13.52 -9.71 16.75
C THR A 279 12.64 -10.61 15.86
N GLY A 280 13.24 -11.29 14.87
CA GLY A 280 12.55 -12.30 14.04
C GLY A 280 12.22 -11.90 12.59
N ALA A 281 12.63 -10.72 12.11
CA ALA A 281 12.48 -10.31 10.71
C ALA A 281 13.76 -10.51 9.86
N GLY A 282 14.83 -11.06 10.46
CA GLY A 282 16.17 -11.02 9.89
C GLY A 282 16.38 -11.83 8.61
N GLY A 283 15.52 -12.82 8.36
CA GLY A 283 15.65 -13.72 7.23
C GLY A 283 14.98 -13.27 5.93
N SER A 284 14.21 -12.18 5.87
CA SER A 284 13.48 -11.79 4.65
C SER A 284 13.79 -10.38 4.15
N LEU A 285 14.59 -9.62 4.89
CA LEU A 285 14.75 -8.19 4.68
C LEU A 285 15.75 -7.90 3.55
N GLU A 286 15.27 -7.32 2.46
CA GLU A 286 16.03 -7.03 1.24
C GLU A 286 16.55 -5.57 1.23
N HIS A 287 15.80 -4.63 1.79
CA HIS A 287 16.09 -3.20 1.78
C HIS A 287 15.99 -2.59 3.17
N LEU A 288 17.07 -1.94 3.61
CA LEU A 288 17.14 -1.25 4.89
C LEU A 288 17.59 0.19 4.68
N TYR A 289 16.75 1.14 5.08
CA TYR A 289 17.10 2.56 5.10
C TYR A 289 17.04 3.06 6.54
N LEU A 290 18.16 3.57 7.06
CA LEU A 290 18.25 4.20 8.37
C LEU A 290 18.86 5.61 8.23
N CYS A 291 18.05 6.64 8.42
CA CYS A 291 18.51 8.03 8.42
C CYS A 291 18.14 8.70 9.74
N SER A 292 19.07 8.75 10.69
CA SER A 292 18.85 9.52 11.91
C SER A 292 19.38 10.94 11.79
N GLY A 293 18.58 11.91 12.24
CA GLY A 293 18.93 13.31 12.33
C GLY A 293 19.26 13.74 13.75
N GLY A 294 20.53 13.62 14.13
CA GLY A 294 21.19 14.44 15.15
C GLY A 294 20.99 14.04 16.63
N PRO A 295 22.03 14.19 17.49
CA PRO A 295 21.94 13.93 18.92
C PRO A 295 21.49 15.20 19.66
N GLU A 296 20.37 15.14 20.37
CA GLU A 296 20.12 16.07 21.48
C GLU A 296 19.98 15.22 22.75
N ASN A 297 21.09 15.12 23.49
CA ASN A 297 21.27 14.44 24.78
C ASN A 297 21.57 12.93 24.73
N GLY A 298 22.69 12.55 24.11
CA GLY A 298 23.19 11.18 24.17
C GLY A 298 22.31 10.18 23.42
N LEU A 299 22.94 9.18 22.82
CA LEU A 299 22.22 8.14 22.10
C LEU A 299 21.85 7.04 23.10
N PRO A 300 20.56 6.69 23.28
CA PRO A 300 20.22 5.47 23.99
C PRO A 300 20.82 4.27 23.22
N PRO A 301 21.25 3.20 23.90
CA PRO A 301 21.84 2.03 23.25
C PRO A 301 20.78 1.37 22.37
N THR A 302 20.89 1.56 21.06
CA THR A 302 20.00 0.89 20.10
C THR A 302 20.71 -0.36 19.58
N ASN A 303 20.05 -1.51 19.59
CA ASN A 303 20.58 -2.75 19.01
C ASN A 303 20.37 -2.85 17.49
N LEU A 304 19.83 -1.81 16.85
CA LEU A 304 19.69 -1.72 15.40
C LEU A 304 21.02 -1.94 14.67
N PRO A 305 22.10 -1.19 14.95
CA PRO A 305 23.43 -1.48 14.40
C PRO A 305 23.86 -2.91 14.73
N ILE A 306 23.49 -3.43 15.91
CA ILE A 306 23.87 -4.78 16.35
C ILE A 306 23.18 -5.88 15.51
N SER A 307 21.94 -5.66 15.08
CA SER A 307 21.17 -6.62 14.30
C SER A 307 21.51 -6.60 12.80
N VAL A 308 22.09 -5.53 12.25
CA VAL A 308 22.45 -5.40 10.82
C VAL A 308 23.31 -6.58 10.30
N PRO A 309 24.41 -7.00 10.97
CA PRO A 309 25.21 -8.13 10.46
C PRO A 309 24.49 -9.48 10.46
N HIS A 310 23.36 -9.59 11.18
CA HIS A 310 22.54 -10.80 11.21
C HIS A 310 21.49 -10.85 10.08
N LEU A 311 21.45 -9.84 9.20
CA LEU A 311 20.51 -9.74 8.07
C LEU A 311 21.14 -10.32 6.80
N SER A 312 21.05 -11.65 6.64
CA SER A 312 21.73 -12.37 5.56
C SER A 312 21.21 -12.08 4.14
N ASN A 313 19.97 -11.61 4.00
CA ASN A 313 19.30 -11.39 2.71
C ASN A 313 19.25 -9.93 2.25
N LEU A 314 20.00 -9.05 2.90
CA LEU A 314 19.96 -7.62 2.64
C LEU A 314 20.73 -7.30 1.35
N SER A 315 20.09 -6.57 0.44
CA SER A 315 20.63 -6.18 -0.87
C SER A 315 21.05 -4.71 -0.90
N VAL A 316 20.25 -3.84 -0.27
CA VAL A 316 20.45 -2.39 -0.25
C VAL A 316 20.44 -1.88 1.19
N LEU A 317 21.56 -1.32 1.63
CA LEU A 317 21.71 -0.66 2.92
C LEU A 317 21.96 0.83 2.71
N THR A 318 21.04 1.68 3.11
CA THR A 318 21.24 3.14 3.11
C THR A 318 21.34 3.63 4.55
N LEU A 319 22.47 4.25 4.89
CA LEU A 319 22.73 4.80 6.21
C LEU A 319 23.09 6.29 6.11
N CYS A 320 22.60 7.11 7.02
CA CYS A 320 23.12 8.47 7.18
C CYS A 320 24.52 8.46 7.85
N SER A 321 25.28 9.55 7.70
CA SER A 321 26.62 9.70 8.29
C SER A 321 26.69 9.38 9.79
N ILE A 322 25.66 9.76 10.56
CA ILE A 322 25.57 9.50 12.01
C ILE A 322 25.32 8.01 12.27
N ALA A 323 24.42 7.38 11.52
CA ALA A 323 24.16 5.94 11.64
C ALA A 323 25.40 5.11 11.26
N LEU A 324 26.17 5.57 10.27
CA LEU A 324 27.45 4.96 9.89
C LEU A 324 28.49 5.04 11.00
N GLN A 325 28.67 6.19 11.64
CA GLN A 325 29.63 6.35 12.75
C GLN A 325 29.35 5.39 13.92
N VAL A 326 28.07 5.14 14.22
CA VAL A 326 27.68 4.19 15.26
C VAL A 326 27.95 2.75 14.81
N CYS A 327 27.60 2.40 13.56
CA CYS A 327 27.87 1.05 13.04
C CYS A 327 29.38 0.76 12.97
N SER A 328 30.20 1.72 12.53
CA SER A 328 31.66 1.57 12.45
C SER A 328 32.32 1.51 13.83
N GLY A 329 31.84 2.30 14.80
CA GLY A 329 32.34 2.28 16.17
C GLY A 329 32.05 0.98 16.93
N ILE A 330 30.95 0.29 16.61
CA ILE A 330 30.60 -1.00 17.23
C ILE A 330 31.34 -2.17 16.58
N TYR A 331 31.60 -2.10 15.27
CA TYR A 331 32.05 -3.27 14.50
C TYR A 331 33.46 -3.19 13.90
N ALA A 332 34.15 -2.05 13.99
CA ALA A 332 35.44 -1.86 13.30
C ALA A 332 35.41 -2.25 11.80
N ILE A 333 34.26 -2.10 11.14
CA ILE A 333 34.07 -2.42 9.72
C ILE A 333 34.36 -1.17 8.89
N SER A 334 35.25 -1.28 7.89
CA SER A 334 35.47 -0.25 6.88
C SER A 334 34.38 -0.32 5.81
N PHE A 335 33.56 0.72 5.68
CA PHE A 335 32.57 0.84 4.60
C PHE A 335 33.17 1.60 3.42
N GLN A 336 33.27 1.00 2.23
CA GLN A 336 33.58 1.72 0.99
C GLN A 336 32.29 2.25 0.34
N PRO A 337 32.09 3.57 0.20
CA PRO A 337 30.90 4.12 -0.43
C PRO A 337 30.93 3.96 -1.95
N ILE A 338 29.80 3.56 -2.55
CA ILE A 338 29.62 3.61 -4.01
C ILE A 338 29.10 5.01 -4.36
N SER A 339 29.84 5.73 -5.19
CA SER A 339 29.38 6.97 -5.82
C SER A 339 28.28 6.66 -6.84
N LEU A 340 27.02 6.88 -6.48
CA LEU A 340 25.89 6.87 -7.43
C LEU A 340 25.59 8.30 -7.91
N PRO A 341 25.21 8.47 -9.19
CA PRO A 341 24.99 9.78 -9.80
C PRO A 341 23.82 10.50 -9.12
N THR A 342 24.05 11.77 -8.83
CA THR A 342 23.12 12.72 -8.23
C THR A 342 21.84 12.85 -9.05
N GLY A 343 20.76 12.28 -8.56
CA GLY A 343 19.42 12.52 -9.08
C GLY A 343 18.43 11.51 -8.55
N LEU A 344 17.68 11.89 -7.50
CA LEU A 344 16.26 11.59 -7.26
C LEU A 344 15.90 11.96 -5.80
N TYR A 345 15.26 13.12 -5.69
CA TYR A 345 14.39 13.62 -4.62
C TYR A 345 14.94 13.69 -3.18
N THR A 346 15.47 14.88 -2.90
CA THR A 346 15.75 15.44 -1.58
C THR A 346 14.49 15.59 -0.72
N CYS A 347 14.51 15.01 0.48
CA CYS A 347 13.91 15.60 1.68
C CYS A 347 14.59 15.03 2.94
N SER A 348 15.92 15.11 2.98
CA SER A 348 16.72 14.92 4.19
C SER A 348 17.89 15.91 4.14
N PRO A 349 18.09 16.77 5.14
CA PRO A 349 19.20 17.74 5.15
C PRO A 349 20.55 17.11 5.52
N LEU A 350 20.67 15.79 5.53
CA LEU A 350 21.87 15.06 5.94
C LEU A 350 22.39 14.18 4.80
N PRO A 351 23.72 14.14 4.57
CA PRO A 351 24.32 13.26 3.58
C PRO A 351 24.09 11.79 3.97
N CYS A 352 23.37 11.06 3.12
CA CYS A 352 23.16 9.62 3.26
C CYS A 352 24.03 8.89 2.24
N SER A 353 24.68 7.80 2.65
CA SER A 353 25.44 6.91 1.76
C SER A 353 24.66 5.60 1.57
N THR A 354 24.62 5.12 0.33
CA THR A 354 23.98 3.84 -0.01
C THR A 354 25.06 2.83 -0.36
N PHE A 355 24.94 1.64 0.20
CA PHE A 355 25.88 0.54 0.03
C PHE A 355 25.14 -0.66 -0.55
N LEU A 356 25.74 -1.31 -1.54
CA LEU A 356 25.38 -2.66 -1.97
C LEU A 356 26.23 -3.64 -1.16
N LEU A 357 25.59 -4.59 -0.47
CA LEU A 357 26.28 -5.53 0.43
C LEU A 357 27.24 -6.51 -0.28
N SER A 358 27.21 -6.58 -1.62
CA SER A 358 28.22 -7.34 -2.38
C SER A 358 29.66 -6.84 -2.20
N GLN A 359 29.85 -5.68 -1.56
CA GLN A 359 31.14 -5.03 -1.31
C GLN A 359 31.52 -4.96 0.19
N LEU A 360 30.76 -5.62 1.08
CA LEU A 360 30.89 -5.55 2.54
C LEU A 360 31.13 -6.93 3.17
N ARG A 361 32.00 -7.73 2.56
CA ARG A 361 32.60 -8.87 3.27
C ARG A 361 33.90 -8.41 3.95
N PRO A 362 34.22 -8.96 5.14
CA PRO A 362 35.41 -8.59 5.90
C PRO A 362 36.71 -8.75 5.11
#